data_AF-A0A8S8Z800-F1
#
_entry.id   AF-A0A8S8Z800-F1
#
_cell.length_a   1.000
_cell.length_b   1.000
_cell.length_c   1.000
_cell.angle_alpha   90.00
_cell.angle_beta   90.00
_cell.angle_gamma   90.00
#
_symmetry.space_group_name_H-M   'P 1'
#
loop_
_entity.id
_entity.type
_entity.pdbx_description
1 polymer ?
#
loop_
_entity_poly.entity_id
_entity_poly.type
_entity_poly.pdbx_seq_one_letter_code
_entity_poly.pdbx_strand_id
1 'polypeptide(L)'
;MEKKNTIPPHMINYKANIWAFKELGVKRIIAPSAVGSLKQEFAPRDFALPTQFLDFTKSREGSFSEDGRVIHISVADPFCPDLQKVIFRCRRKTRVKNSQRSNICLH
;
A
#
# COMPACT_ATOMS: atom_id res chain seq x y z
N MET A 1 -19.21 -5.94 15.40
CA MET A 1 -17.96 -6.19 16.15
C MET A 1 -16.97 -5.11 15.78
N GLU A 2 -16.73 -4.15 16.66
CA GLU A 2 -15.81 -3.04 16.44
C GLU A 2 -14.38 -3.54 16.75
N LYS A 3 -13.55 -3.75 15.72
CA LYS A 3 -12.16 -4.19 15.91
C LYS A 3 -11.32 -3.01 16.42
N LYS A 4 -10.78 -3.15 17.62
CA LYS A 4 -9.87 -2.17 18.23
C LYS A 4 -8.51 -2.22 17.52
N ASN A 5 -7.95 -1.06 17.16
CA ASN A 5 -6.63 -0.93 16.51
C ASN A 5 -5.51 -1.16 17.53
N THR A 6 -5.29 -2.40 17.93
CA THR A 6 -4.35 -2.78 19.01
C THR A 6 -2.99 -3.24 18.51
N ILE A 7 -2.81 -3.42 17.20
CA ILE A 7 -1.56 -3.92 16.61
C ILE A 7 -0.78 -2.71 16.06
N PRO A 8 0.39 -2.39 16.63
CA PRO A 8 1.23 -1.32 16.08
C PRO A 8 1.80 -1.72 14.71
N PRO A 9 2.11 -0.76 13.81
CA PRO A 9 2.48 -1.06 12.42
C PRO A 9 3.66 -2.04 12.23
N HIS A 10 4.62 -2.03 13.15
CA HIS A 10 5.80 -2.90 13.13
C HIS A 10 5.50 -4.35 13.59
N MET A 11 4.37 -4.59 14.27
CA MET A 11 3.93 -5.91 14.71
C MET A 11 2.92 -6.55 13.76
N ILE A 12 2.57 -5.87 12.66
CA ILE A 12 1.64 -6.42 11.68
C ILE A 12 2.35 -7.54 10.92
N ASN A 13 1.77 -8.74 10.95
CA ASN A 13 2.27 -9.86 10.18
C ASN A 13 1.78 -9.76 8.71
N TYR A 14 2.51 -8.98 7.90
CA TYR A 14 2.18 -8.78 6.49
C TYR A 14 2.25 -10.08 5.68
N LYS A 15 3.20 -10.98 5.97
CA LYS A 15 3.32 -12.29 5.31
C LYS A 15 2.06 -13.13 5.50
N ALA A 16 1.60 -13.27 6.73
CA ALA A 16 0.39 -14.02 7.05
C ALA A 16 -0.85 -13.42 6.37
N ASN A 17 -0.98 -12.09 6.36
CA ASN A 17 -2.11 -11.43 5.70
C ASN A 17 -2.12 -11.71 4.19
N ILE A 18 -0.99 -11.54 3.51
CA ILE A 18 -0.89 -11.78 2.08
C ILE A 18 -1.07 -13.26 1.74
N TRP A 19 -0.57 -14.18 2.57
CA TRP A 19 -0.79 -15.61 2.43
C TRP A 19 -2.27 -15.98 2.57
N ALA A 20 -2.94 -15.49 3.61
CA ALA A 20 -4.36 -15.74 3.83
C ALA A 20 -5.22 -15.23 2.65
N PHE A 21 -4.91 -14.04 2.11
CA PHE A 21 -5.60 -13.55 0.91
C PHE A 21 -5.36 -14.46 -0.30
N LYS A 22 -4.14 -14.98 -0.46
CA LYS A 22 -3.81 -15.92 -1.53
C LYS A 22 -4.62 -17.22 -1.41
N GLU A 23 -4.71 -17.79 -0.21
CA GLU A 23 -5.48 -19.01 0.08
C GLU A 23 -6.98 -18.81 -0.18
N LEU A 24 -7.51 -17.64 0.16
CA LEU A 24 -8.90 -17.25 -0.13
C LEU A 24 -9.15 -16.94 -1.62
N GLY A 25 -8.14 -17.06 -2.48
CA GLY A 25 -8.27 -16.84 -3.92
C GLY A 25 -8.31 -15.37 -4.36
N VAL A 26 -7.97 -14.43 -3.47
CA VAL A 26 -7.94 -12.99 -3.78
C VAL A 26 -6.93 -12.71 -4.90
N LYS A 27 -7.36 -11.93 -5.90
CA LYS A 27 -6.52 -11.57 -7.07
C LYS A 27 -5.99 -10.14 -7.02
N ARG A 28 -6.65 -9.26 -6.28
CA ARG A 28 -6.36 -7.82 -6.23
C ARG A 28 -6.59 -7.31 -4.82
N ILE A 29 -5.65 -6.51 -4.32
CA ILE A 29 -5.70 -5.93 -2.97
C ILE A 29 -5.68 -4.41 -3.11
N ILE A 30 -6.57 -3.74 -2.37
CA ILE A 30 -6.56 -2.28 -2.22
C ILE A 30 -6.40 -2.01 -0.72
N ALA A 31 -5.34 -1.30 -0.34
CA ALA A 31 -5.03 -0.99 1.05
C ALA A 31 -5.11 0.53 1.27
N PRO A 32 -6.14 1.05 1.95
CA PRO A 32 -6.18 2.45 2.36
C PRO A 32 -5.22 2.67 3.52
N SER A 33 -4.56 3.83 3.57
CA SER A 33 -3.69 4.21 4.68
C SER A 33 -3.76 5.71 4.90
N ALA A 34 -3.70 6.13 6.17
CA ALA A 34 -3.54 7.53 6.53
C ALA A 34 -2.05 7.88 6.50
N VAL A 35 -1.71 9.00 5.87
CA VAL A 35 -0.33 9.47 5.71
C VAL A 35 -0.25 10.97 5.98
N GLY A 36 0.92 11.43 6.44
CA GLY A 36 1.25 12.85 6.48
C GLY A 36 1.80 13.31 5.13
N SER A 37 1.41 14.51 4.68
CA SER A 37 2.01 15.10 3.49
C SER A 37 3.38 15.71 3.79
N LEU A 38 4.32 15.54 2.87
CA LEU A 38 5.60 16.25 2.83
C LEU A 38 5.61 17.40 1.81
N LYS A 39 4.47 17.68 1.17
CA LYS A 39 4.27 18.75 0.18
C LYS A 39 3.13 19.67 0.59
N GLN A 40 3.32 20.97 0.48
CA GLN A 40 2.31 21.97 0.85
C GLN A 40 1.02 21.86 0.03
N GLU A 41 1.09 21.34 -1.20
CA GLU A 41 -0.06 21.20 -2.10
C GLU A 41 -1.09 20.16 -1.66
N PHE A 42 -0.74 19.24 -0.76
CA PHE A 42 -1.69 18.27 -0.21
C PHE A 42 -2.21 18.75 1.15
N ALA A 43 -3.47 19.15 1.16
CA ALA A 43 -4.18 19.52 2.35
C ALA A 43 -4.76 18.28 3.06
N PRO A 44 -5.10 18.38 4.36
CA PRO A 44 -5.86 17.34 5.02
C PRO A 44 -7.15 17.00 4.24
N ARG A 45 -7.45 15.70 4.13
CA ARG A 45 -8.55 15.11 3.32
C ARG A 45 -8.31 15.01 1.81
N ASP A 46 -7.14 15.40 1.32
CA ASP A 46 -6.73 15.09 -0.05
C ASP A 46 -6.38 13.61 -0.22
N PHE A 47 -6.42 13.15 -1.47
CA PHE A 47 -6.17 11.75 -1.81
C PHE A 47 -4.96 11.60 -2.72
N ALA A 48 -3.89 11.00 -2.20
CA ALA A 48 -2.74 10.60 -3.01
C ALA A 48 -2.95 9.19 -3.58
N LEU A 49 -2.70 9.03 -4.88
CA LEU A 49 -2.60 7.70 -5.49
C LEU A 49 -1.11 7.35 -5.64
N PRO A 50 -0.57 6.42 -4.83
CA PRO A 50 0.85 6.09 -4.89
C PRO A 50 1.24 5.43 -6.21
N THR A 51 2.34 5.89 -6.81
CA THR A 51 2.95 5.28 -8.00
C THR A 51 4.32 4.68 -7.75
N GLN A 52 5.02 5.15 -6.72
CA GLN A 52 6.30 4.62 -6.24
C GLN A 52 6.35 4.75 -4.72
N PHE A 53 7.34 4.10 -4.11
CA PHE A 53 7.61 4.27 -2.68
C PHE A 53 9.11 4.37 -2.40
N LEU A 54 9.45 5.02 -1.29
CA LEU A 54 10.75 4.91 -0.64
C LEU A 54 10.54 4.11 0.65
N ASP A 55 11.43 3.15 0.90
CA ASP A 55 11.31 2.27 2.07
C ASP A 55 12.48 2.47 3.03
N PHE A 56 12.15 2.96 4.23
CA PHE A 56 13.07 3.11 5.36
C PHE A 56 12.75 2.14 6.51
N THR A 57 11.86 1.19 6.30
CA THR A 57 11.59 0.15 7.30
C THR A 57 12.80 -0.78 7.46
N LYS A 58 13.10 -1.17 8.70
CA LYS A 58 14.29 -1.98 9.02
C LYS A 58 13.99 -3.31 9.69
N SER A 59 12.85 -3.43 10.36
CA SER A 59 12.56 -4.55 11.27
C SER A 59 11.49 -5.50 10.77
N ARG A 60 11.10 -5.43 9.48
CA ARG A 60 10.04 -6.26 8.90
C ARG A 60 10.59 -7.32 7.97
N GLU A 61 10.03 -8.52 8.03
CA GLU A 61 10.27 -9.56 7.02
C GLU A 61 9.60 -9.14 5.69
N GLY A 62 10.42 -8.86 4.67
CA GLY A 62 9.97 -8.32 3.39
C GLY A 62 9.74 -9.34 2.27
N SER A 63 10.10 -10.61 2.48
CA SER A 63 9.98 -11.65 1.44
C SER A 63 9.41 -12.97 1.99
N PHE A 64 8.80 -13.73 1.09
CA PHE A 64 8.43 -15.15 1.30
C PHE A 64 9.55 -16.12 0.91
N SER A 65 10.75 -15.60 0.61
CA SER A 65 11.93 -16.42 0.36
C SER A 65 12.31 -17.19 1.62
N GLU A 66 12.18 -18.50 1.58
CA GLU A 66 12.52 -19.43 2.66
C GLU A 66 13.41 -20.56 2.10
N ASP A 67 14.14 -21.24 2.97
CA ASP A 67 14.89 -22.47 2.68
C ASP A 67 15.80 -22.43 1.43
N GLY A 68 16.69 -21.43 1.37
CA GLY A 68 17.73 -21.34 0.35
C GLY A 68 17.23 -20.94 -1.05
N ARG A 69 15.94 -20.65 -1.22
CA ARG A 69 15.39 -20.14 -2.48
C ARG A 69 15.47 -18.62 -2.50
N VAL A 70 16.33 -18.08 -3.36
CA VAL A 70 16.46 -16.64 -3.57
C VAL A 70 15.48 -16.19 -4.64
N ILE A 71 14.57 -15.28 -4.28
CA ILE A 71 13.59 -14.68 -5.20
C ILE A 71 13.88 -13.19 -5.28
N HIS A 72 14.17 -12.71 -6.49
CA HIS A 72 14.32 -11.28 -6.78
C HIS A 72 13.06 -10.75 -7.45
N ILE A 73 12.30 -9.93 -6.73
CA ILE A 73 11.11 -9.26 -7.26
C ILE A 73 11.51 -7.85 -7.68
N SER A 74 11.20 -7.48 -8.93
CA SER A 74 11.38 -6.11 -9.40
C SER A 74 10.42 -5.17 -8.67
N VAL A 75 10.96 -4.05 -8.18
CA VAL A 75 10.21 -2.97 -7.54
C VAL A 75 10.14 -1.71 -8.41
N ALA A 76 10.49 -1.81 -9.70
CA ALA A 76 10.43 -0.68 -10.64
C ALA A 76 8.99 -0.19 -10.84
N ASP A 77 8.02 -1.10 -10.91
CA ASP A 77 6.59 -0.81 -11.02
C ASP A 77 5.82 -1.55 -9.91
N PRO A 78 5.88 -1.06 -8.66
CA PRO A 78 5.44 -1.83 -7.49
C PRO A 78 3.91 -1.88 -7.33
N PHE A 79 3.16 -1.11 -8.11
CA PHE A 79 1.71 -1.02 -8.04
C PHE A 79 1.06 -1.52 -9.33
N CYS A 80 -0.10 -2.17 -9.21
CA CYS A 80 -0.84 -2.68 -10.37
C CYS A 80 -1.39 -1.52 -11.22
N PRO A 81 -0.98 -1.38 -12.49
CA PRO A 81 -1.40 -0.27 -13.36
C PRO A 81 -2.90 -0.30 -13.66
N ASP A 82 -3.50 -1.50 -13.76
CA ASP A 82 -4.93 -1.64 -14.00
C ASP A 82 -5.76 -1.18 -12.80
N LEU A 83 -5.33 -1.50 -11.58
CA LEU A 83 -5.99 -0.99 -10.38
C LEU A 83 -5.86 0.53 -10.28
N GLN A 84 -4.69 1.09 -10.58
CA GLN A 84 -4.50 2.54 -10.61
C GLN A 84 -5.45 3.22 -11.62
N LYS A 85 -5.62 2.66 -12.82
CA LYS A 85 -6.57 3.17 -13.83
C LYS A 85 -8.00 3.14 -13.31
N VAL A 86 -8.41 2.05 -12.65
CA VAL A 86 -9.76 1.92 -12.08
C VAL A 86 -9.98 2.94 -10.97
N ILE A 87 -9.03 3.08 -10.02
CA ILE A 87 -9.13 4.05 -8.92
C ILE A 87 -9.20 5.48 -9.47
N PHE A 88 -8.33 5.81 -10.43
CA PHE A 88 -8.33 7.12 -11.08
C PHE A 88 -9.65 7.43 -11.79
N ARG A 89 -10.26 6.45 -12.46
CA ARG A 89 -11.58 6.59 -13.09
C ARG A 89 -12.69 6.79 -12.04
N CYS A 90 -12.67 6.00 -10.96
CA CYS A 90 -13.66 6.11 -9.88
C CYS A 90 -13.59 7.44 -9.14
N ARG A 91 -12.40 8.05 -9.06
CA ARG A 91 -12.22 9.39 -8.47
C ARG A 91 -13.14 10.44 -9.08
N ARG A 92 -13.38 10.40 -10.39
CA ARG A 92 -14.25 11.38 -11.07
C ARG A 92 -15.69 11.36 -10.55
N LYS A 93 -16.11 10.28 -9.91
CA LYS A 93 -17.44 10.11 -9.33
C LYS A 93 -17.51 10.50 -7.86
N THR A 94 -16.38 10.79 -7.20
CA THR A 94 -16.31 11.11 -5.77
C THR A 94 -15.93 12.58 -5.54
N ARG A 95 -16.41 13.17 -4.44
CA ARG A 95 -16.08 14.57 -4.04
C ARG A 95 -14.69 14.69 -3.39
N VAL A 96 -13.72 13.91 -3.86
CA VAL A 96 -12.36 13.92 -3.34
C VAL A 96 -11.62 15.09 -3.98
N LYS A 97 -11.20 16.06 -3.16
CA LYS A 97 -10.38 17.19 -3.57
C LYS A 97 -8.95 16.71 -3.87
N ASN A 98 -8.28 17.43 -4.77
CA ASN A 98 -6.86 17.31 -5.13
C ASN A 98 -6.29 15.90 -5.03
N SER A 99 -6.23 15.23 -6.17
CA SER A 99 -5.60 13.93 -6.26
C SER A 99 -4.56 13.95 -7.34
N GLN A 100 -3.34 13.69 -6.90
CA GLN A 100 -2.18 13.59 -7.76
C GLN A 100 -1.57 12.21 -7.58
N ARG A 101 -0.87 11.77 -8.63
CA ARG A 101 0.08 10.66 -8.50
C ARG A 101 1.22 11.16 -7.62
N SER A 102 1.55 10.41 -6.59
CA SER A 102 2.62 10.77 -5.66
C SER A 102 3.43 9.55 -5.29
N ASN A 103 4.59 9.79 -4.70
CA ASN A 103 5.35 8.76 -4.04
C ASN A 103 4.97 8.76 -2.56
N ILE A 104 5.11 7.60 -1.92
CA ILE A 104 4.92 7.46 -0.48
C ILE A 104 6.23 7.04 0.18
N CYS A 105 6.41 7.46 1.43
CA CYS A 105 7.54 7.07 2.25
C CYS A 105 7.05 6.06 3.30
N LEU A 106 7.69 4.90 3.37
CA LEU A 106 7.44 3.89 4.39
C LEU A 106 8.53 4.01 5.45
N HIS A 107 8.13 4.01 6.72
CA HIS A 107 9.01 4.13 7.88
C HIS A 107 8.50 3.24 9.02
#